data_AF-A0A3D8QG17-F1
#
_entry.id   AF-A0A3D8QG17-F1
#
_cell.length_a   1.000
_cell.length_b   1.000
_cell.length_c   1.000
_cell.angle_alpha   90.00
_cell.angle_beta   90.00
_cell.angle_gamma   90.00
#
_symmetry.space_group_name_H-M   'P 1'
#
loop_
_entity.id
_entity.type
_entity.pdbx_description
1 polymer ?
#
loop_
_entity_poly.entity_id
_entity_poly.type
_entity_poly.pdbx_seq_one_letter_code
_entity_poly.pdbx_strand_id
1 'polypeptide(L)'
;MYRLLADIFNDSAMVLDCLSPAFPKSSRVLILSFSSVLRALCGVAAGSSKASLSAHFATQGNLGELNAKDSSQETVISLAGMLVGSLIVPKISSQWATWTAMIALLAIHLGMNYLAVKAVSMRTLNRQRANLVFSNCLAQCPDPSTEKPPRSWKIKVPSPEMISLQERVFERDGVLRESNGAVLGYCQLGVSLHTVLKSFGPSHASTSSHMDDGNIRKLLELFHDDAYILWYDRARNMYLVVLKHGCSPTVHVRAWAHAFMTAATAEAQARSSTESILRLLEVTKVRLNEFLKTTDLFSELENAGWDLETGAVETRSGTRCQLKEE
;
A
#
# COMPACT_ATOMS: atom_id res chain seq x y z
N MET A 1 5.88 1.55 6.26
CA MET A 1 6.59 2.64 5.57
C MET A 1 6.55 3.97 6.32
N TYR A 2 5.37 4.50 6.68
CA TYR A 2 5.26 5.85 7.26
C TYR A 2 6.01 6.06 8.59
N ARG A 3 6.13 5.04 9.43
CA ARG A 3 6.95 5.12 10.66
C ARG A 3 8.41 5.44 10.35
N LEU A 4 9.06 4.61 9.53
CA LEU A 4 10.45 4.84 9.12
C LEU A 4 10.63 6.16 8.37
N LEU A 5 9.64 6.57 7.56
CA LEU A 5 9.68 7.87 6.88
C LEU A 5 9.64 9.04 7.87
N ALA A 6 8.88 8.92 8.97
CA ALA A 6 8.87 9.91 10.03
C ALA A 6 10.26 10.08 10.65
N ASP A 7 10.92 8.96 10.95
CA ASP A 7 12.27 8.94 11.50
C ASP A 7 13.29 9.58 10.54
N ILE A 8 13.18 9.29 9.23
CA ILE A 8 14.01 9.94 8.20
C ILE A 8 13.80 11.46 8.18
N PHE A 9 12.55 11.94 8.28
CA PHE A 9 12.27 13.38 8.34
C PHE A 9 12.83 14.03 9.60
N ASN A 10 12.67 13.39 10.75
CA ASN A 10 13.23 13.86 12.01
C ASN A 10 14.76 13.97 11.95
N ASP A 11 15.42 12.91 11.49
CA ASP A 11 16.88 12.83 11.44
C ASP A 11 17.44 13.84 10.42
N SER A 12 16.76 14.01 9.29
CA SER A 12 17.08 15.06 8.31
C SER A 12 16.95 16.46 8.93
N ALA A 13 15.91 16.72 9.71
CA ALA A 13 15.74 18.01 10.41
C ALA A 13 16.88 18.27 11.41
N MET A 14 17.26 17.24 12.20
CA MET A 14 18.39 17.34 13.13
C MET A 14 19.71 17.66 12.42
N VAL A 15 19.98 17.01 11.28
CA VAL A 15 21.17 17.30 10.47
C VAL A 15 21.16 18.74 9.95
N LEU A 16 20.02 19.23 9.45
CA LEU A 16 19.89 20.61 8.98
C LEU A 16 20.13 21.63 10.09
N ASP A 17 19.65 21.38 11.30
CA ASP A 17 19.89 22.27 12.45
C ASP A 17 21.37 22.33 12.81
N CYS A 18 22.04 21.16 12.85
CA CYS A 18 23.48 21.05 13.09
C CYS A 18 24.31 21.73 11.98
N LEU A 19 23.85 21.70 10.73
CA LEU A 19 24.52 22.36 9.60
C LEU A 19 24.24 23.87 9.52
N SER A 20 23.11 24.33 10.04
CA SER A 20 22.64 25.72 9.91
C SER A 20 23.66 26.82 10.29
N PRO A 21 24.53 26.64 11.31
CA PRO A 21 25.53 27.63 11.67
C PRO A 21 26.58 27.87 10.57
N ALA A 22 26.83 26.89 9.71
CA ALA A 22 27.78 26.99 8.60
C ALA A 22 27.30 27.91 7.46
N PHE A 23 26.02 28.31 7.46
CA PHE A 23 25.42 29.13 6.42
C PHE A 23 25.27 30.61 6.83
N PRO A 24 25.30 31.54 5.85
CA PRO A 24 24.96 32.95 6.05
C PRO A 24 23.58 33.18 6.67
N LYS A 25 23.35 34.32 7.31
CA LYS A 25 22.10 34.62 8.04
C LYS A 25 20.83 34.42 7.20
N SER A 26 20.82 34.91 5.95
CA SER A 26 19.64 34.84 5.07
C SER A 26 19.27 33.40 4.68
N SER A 27 20.26 32.56 4.35
CA SER A 27 20.02 31.15 4.03
C SER A 27 19.77 30.29 5.27
N ARG A 28 20.32 30.66 6.43
CA ARG A 28 20.05 30.00 7.72
C ARG A 28 18.56 30.01 8.07
N VAL A 29 17.87 31.13 7.85
CA VAL A 29 16.41 31.22 8.07
C VAL A 29 15.67 30.21 7.21
N LEU A 30 16.03 30.08 5.92
CA LEU A 30 15.42 29.12 5.01
C LEU A 30 15.67 27.66 5.46
N ILE A 31 16.91 27.35 5.86
CA ILE A 31 17.29 26.01 6.33
C ILE A 31 16.51 25.61 7.60
N LEU A 32 16.45 26.51 8.59
CA LEU A 32 15.71 26.25 9.83
C LEU A 32 14.19 26.18 9.60
N SER A 33 13.67 26.96 8.65
CA SER A 33 12.27 26.87 8.24
C SER A 33 11.98 25.51 7.60
N PHE A 34 12.85 25.04 6.71
CA PHE A 34 12.71 23.73 6.08
C PHE A 34 12.86 22.59 7.10
N SER A 35 13.80 22.70 8.04
CA SER A 35 13.92 21.78 9.19
C SER A 35 12.63 21.69 10.01
N SER A 36 11.96 22.83 10.24
CA SER A 36 10.66 22.89 10.94
C SER A 36 9.55 22.19 10.14
N VAL A 37 9.55 22.33 8.80
CA VAL A 37 8.62 21.58 7.93
C VAL A 37 8.86 20.07 8.03
N LEU A 38 10.12 19.63 8.02
CA LEU A 38 10.45 18.21 8.19
C LEU A 38 9.98 17.66 9.55
N ARG A 39 10.13 18.43 10.63
CA ARG A 39 9.58 18.05 11.94
C ARG A 39 8.06 17.95 11.95
N ALA A 40 7.37 18.87 11.28
CA ALA A 40 5.91 18.79 11.14
C ALA A 40 5.50 17.53 10.35
N LEU A 41 6.19 17.22 9.25
CA LEU A 41 5.98 15.99 8.48
C LEU A 41 6.26 14.73 9.31
N CYS A 42 7.32 14.73 10.11
CA CYS A 42 7.60 13.67 11.09
C CYS A 42 6.43 13.53 12.06
N GLY A 43 5.96 14.61 12.69
CA GLY A 43 4.86 14.58 13.64
C GLY A 43 3.58 13.94 13.06
N VAL A 44 3.22 14.30 11.83
CA VAL A 44 2.06 13.72 11.13
C VAL A 44 2.29 12.23 10.81
N ALA A 45 3.44 11.88 10.24
CA ALA A 45 3.74 10.51 9.84
C ALA A 45 3.90 9.55 11.04
N ALA A 46 4.60 10.01 12.09
CA ALA A 46 4.78 9.28 13.34
C ALA A 46 3.44 9.13 14.07
N GLY A 47 2.67 10.21 14.22
CA GLY A 47 1.37 10.19 14.89
C GLY A 47 0.37 9.25 14.21
N SER A 48 0.24 9.34 12.89
CA SER A 48 -0.63 8.44 12.12
C SER A 48 -0.20 6.97 12.22
N SER A 49 1.11 6.70 12.06
CA SER A 49 1.64 5.34 12.16
C SER A 49 1.49 4.76 13.57
N LYS A 50 1.71 5.58 14.61
CA LYS A 50 1.56 5.20 16.01
C LYS A 50 0.10 4.88 16.33
N ALA A 51 -0.85 5.70 15.86
CA ALA A 51 -2.27 5.43 16.04
C ALA A 51 -2.68 4.10 15.39
N SER A 52 -2.23 3.85 14.15
CA SER A 52 -2.52 2.59 13.44
C SER A 52 -1.91 1.36 14.13
N LEU A 53 -0.66 1.45 14.61
CA LEU A 53 -0.02 0.37 15.38
C LEU A 53 -0.69 0.14 16.73
N SER A 54 -1.08 1.21 17.42
CA SER A 54 -1.76 1.12 18.72
C SER A 54 -3.13 0.45 18.56
N ALA A 55 -3.87 0.80 17.51
CA ALA A 55 -5.12 0.13 17.16
C ALA A 55 -4.90 -1.35 16.79
N HIS A 56 -3.82 -1.67 16.09
CA HIS A 56 -3.47 -3.05 15.74
C HIS A 56 -3.16 -3.92 16.96
N PHE A 57 -2.46 -3.37 17.96
CA PHE A 57 -2.12 -4.10 19.19
C PHE A 57 -3.22 -4.07 20.25
N ALA A 58 -4.24 -3.22 20.09
CA ALA A 58 -5.42 -3.23 20.94
C ALA A 58 -6.32 -4.41 20.55
N THR A 59 -6.68 -5.25 21.52
CA THR A 59 -7.43 -6.49 21.29
C THR A 59 -8.85 -6.45 21.83
N GLN A 60 -9.15 -5.57 22.82
CA GLN A 60 -10.43 -5.56 23.53
C GLN A 60 -10.88 -4.14 23.92
N GLY A 61 -10.82 -3.18 22.99
CA GLY A 61 -11.15 -1.78 23.30
C GLY A 61 -10.19 -1.13 24.30
N ASN A 62 -9.06 -1.77 24.60
CA ASN A 62 -8.04 -1.36 25.55
C ASN A 62 -7.04 -0.35 24.95
N LEU A 63 -7.44 0.39 23.91
CA LEU A 63 -6.57 1.33 23.21
C LEU A 63 -6.06 2.44 24.14
N GLY A 64 -6.91 2.92 25.06
CA GLY A 64 -6.53 3.93 26.05
C GLY A 64 -5.46 3.42 27.02
N GLU A 65 -5.62 2.19 27.52
CA GLU A 65 -4.64 1.56 28.42
C GLU A 65 -3.30 1.33 27.70
N LEU A 66 -3.34 0.84 26.47
CA LEU A 66 -2.17 0.64 25.63
C LEU A 66 -1.42 1.96 25.42
N ASN A 67 -2.12 3.02 25.02
CA ASN A 67 -1.53 4.34 24.81
C ASN A 67 -0.92 4.90 26.10
N ALA A 68 -1.56 4.70 27.25
CA ALA A 68 -1.04 5.17 28.54
C ALA A 68 0.25 4.43 28.93
N LYS A 69 0.31 3.10 28.73
CA LYS A 69 1.52 2.30 28.97
C LYS A 69 2.66 2.70 28.04
N ASP A 70 2.36 2.85 26.76
CA ASP A 70 3.34 3.25 25.74
C ASP A 70 3.91 4.66 26.02
N SER A 71 3.07 5.64 26.35
CA SER A 71 3.52 6.99 26.73
C SER A 71 4.40 6.99 27.99
N SER A 72 4.09 6.14 28.97
CA SER A 72 4.92 5.97 30.17
C SER A 72 6.30 5.38 29.81
N GLN A 73 6.35 4.39 28.92
CA GLN A 73 7.60 3.82 28.43
C GLN A 73 8.44 4.85 27.67
N GLU A 74 7.83 5.60 26.76
CA GLU A 74 8.50 6.69 26.03
C GLU A 74 9.10 7.73 26.99
N THR A 75 8.38 8.08 28.06
CA THR A 75 8.87 9.03 29.07
C THR A 75 10.10 8.48 29.81
N VAL A 76 10.03 7.24 30.31
CA VAL A 76 11.14 6.63 31.05
C VAL A 76 12.38 6.48 30.17
N ILE A 77 12.22 6.02 28.94
CA ILE A 77 13.32 5.86 27.98
C ILE A 77 13.91 7.24 27.62
N SER A 78 13.08 8.26 27.45
CA SER A 78 13.54 9.63 27.19
C SER A 78 14.35 10.20 28.37
N LEU A 79 13.90 9.99 29.61
CA LEU A 79 14.63 10.38 30.81
C LEU A 79 15.98 9.66 30.91
N ALA A 80 16.01 8.36 30.66
CA ALA A 80 17.25 7.58 30.63
C ALA A 80 18.20 8.07 29.52
N GLY A 81 17.68 8.34 28.32
CA GLY A 81 18.45 8.89 27.20
C GLY A 81 19.04 10.25 27.52
N MET A 82 18.27 11.15 28.14
CA MET A 82 18.76 12.46 28.58
C MET A 82 19.84 12.34 29.67
N LEU A 83 19.68 11.41 30.62
CA LEU A 83 20.69 11.16 31.66
C LEU A 83 22.00 10.66 31.02
N VAL A 84 21.92 9.64 30.16
CA VAL A 84 23.08 9.09 29.45
C VAL A 84 23.74 10.16 28.58
N GLY A 85 22.95 10.92 27.81
CA GLY A 85 23.42 12.04 26.99
C GLY A 85 24.15 13.09 27.82
N SER A 86 23.61 13.47 28.98
CA SER A 86 24.23 14.46 29.88
C SER A 86 25.60 14.01 30.41
N LEU A 87 25.82 12.71 30.58
CA LEU A 87 27.10 12.15 31.01
C LEU A 87 28.12 11.99 29.86
N ILE A 88 27.64 11.82 28.63
CA ILE A 88 28.48 11.54 27.45
C ILE A 88 28.87 12.82 26.71
N VAL A 89 27.93 13.74 26.48
CA VAL A 89 28.14 14.96 25.67
C VAL A 89 29.35 15.78 26.14
N PRO A 90 29.60 16.01 27.45
CA PRO A 90 30.78 16.76 27.90
C PRO A 90 32.13 16.11 27.53
N LYS A 91 32.14 14.81 27.23
CA LYS A 91 33.35 14.07 26.85
C LYS A 91 33.66 14.16 25.35
N ILE A 92 32.76 14.71 24.54
CA ILE A 92 32.93 14.90 23.10
C ILE A 92 33.40 16.34 22.86
N SER A 93 34.69 16.52 22.60
CA SER A 93 35.31 17.84 22.54
C SER A 93 35.62 18.36 21.13
N SER A 94 35.67 17.48 20.12
CA SER A 94 36.04 17.87 18.75
C SER A 94 34.85 17.83 17.80
N GLN A 95 34.84 18.76 16.83
CA GLN A 95 33.82 18.81 15.77
C GLN A 95 33.69 17.46 15.06
N TRP A 96 34.82 16.82 14.72
CA TRP A 96 34.81 15.52 14.06
C TRP A 96 34.22 14.41 14.93
N ALA A 97 34.53 14.40 16.23
CA ALA A 97 33.92 13.46 17.17
C ALA A 97 32.40 13.68 17.29
N THR A 98 31.93 14.93 17.31
CA THR A 98 30.50 15.25 17.32
C THR A 98 29.79 14.73 16.07
N TRP A 99 30.32 15.00 14.87
CA TRP A 99 29.72 14.50 13.63
C TRP A 99 29.76 12.98 13.53
N THR A 100 30.86 12.35 13.95
CA THR A 100 30.99 10.89 13.96
C THR A 100 29.98 10.26 14.90
N ALA A 101 29.86 10.78 16.13
CA ALA A 101 28.88 10.30 17.11
C ALA A 101 27.45 10.52 16.62
N MET A 102 27.15 11.70 16.05
CA MET A 102 25.82 11.99 15.51
C MET A 102 25.46 11.02 14.38
N ILE A 103 26.30 10.87 13.35
CA ILE A 103 26.02 9.97 12.23
C ILE A 103 25.90 8.51 12.71
N ALA A 104 26.73 8.08 13.65
CA ALA A 104 26.63 6.75 14.24
C ALA A 104 25.29 6.54 14.97
N LEU A 105 24.87 7.50 15.80
CA LEU A 105 23.59 7.44 16.51
C LEU A 105 22.39 7.48 15.56
N LEU A 106 22.43 8.30 14.50
CA LEU A 106 21.38 8.33 13.47
C LEU A 106 21.32 7.01 12.70
N ALA A 107 22.46 6.42 12.36
CA ALA A 107 22.51 5.11 11.71
C ALA A 107 21.94 4.00 12.60
N ILE A 108 22.28 4.00 13.89
CA ILE A 108 21.71 3.08 14.88
C ILE A 108 20.20 3.32 15.03
N HIS A 109 19.76 4.57 15.14
CA HIS A 109 18.35 4.96 15.23
C HIS A 109 17.53 4.44 14.04
N LEU A 110 17.93 4.77 12.81
CA LEU A 110 17.25 4.31 11.60
C LEU A 110 17.34 2.78 11.43
N GLY A 111 18.49 2.18 11.78
CA GLY A 111 18.69 0.74 11.72
C GLY A 111 17.75 -0.02 12.66
N MET A 112 17.65 0.41 13.92
CA MET A 112 16.73 -0.18 14.90
C MET A 112 15.26 0.03 14.50
N ASN A 113 14.89 1.20 14.00
CA ASN A 113 13.53 1.46 13.52
C ASN A 113 13.19 0.63 12.28
N TYR A 114 14.15 0.42 11.37
CA TYR A 114 13.99 -0.47 10.23
C TYR A 114 13.73 -1.91 10.69
N LEU A 115 14.52 -2.41 11.65
CA LEU A 115 14.32 -3.75 12.22
C LEU A 115 12.99 -3.87 12.96
N ALA A 116 12.59 -2.84 13.72
CA ALA A 116 11.30 -2.80 14.42
C ALA A 116 10.13 -2.87 13.45
N VAL A 117 10.15 -2.09 12.36
CA VAL A 117 9.10 -2.14 11.32
C VAL A 117 9.06 -3.50 10.63
N LYS A 118 10.22 -4.15 10.41
CA LYS A 118 10.29 -5.50 9.83
C LYS A 118 9.81 -6.60 10.77
N ALA A 119 9.80 -6.36 12.09
CA ALA A 119 9.37 -7.34 13.08
C ALA A 119 7.86 -7.36 13.31
N VAL A 120 7.12 -6.33 12.88
CA VAL A 120 5.66 -6.27 13.06
C VAL A 120 4.96 -7.05 11.96
N SER A 121 4.17 -8.05 12.34
CA SER A 121 3.27 -8.77 11.44
C SER A 121 1.87 -8.17 11.50
N MET A 122 1.52 -7.40 10.48
CA MET A 122 0.22 -6.72 10.40
C MET A 122 -0.83 -7.66 9.77
N ARG A 123 -2.06 -7.67 10.31
CA ARG A 123 -3.17 -8.53 9.84
C ARG A 123 -4.02 -7.95 8.71
N THR A 124 -3.97 -6.64 8.49
CA THR A 124 -4.79 -5.98 7.44
C THR A 124 -4.28 -6.34 6.03
N LEU A 125 -5.07 -6.29 4.97
CA LEU A 125 -4.51 -6.46 3.61
C LEU A 125 -4.20 -5.09 2.99
N ASN A 126 -2.92 -4.72 2.95
CA ASN A 126 -2.48 -3.62 2.06
C ASN A 126 -2.20 -4.18 0.65
N ARG A 127 -1.93 -3.28 -0.31
CA ARG A 127 -1.65 -3.62 -1.72
C ARG A 127 -0.53 -4.66 -1.89
N GLN A 128 0.56 -4.52 -1.14
CA GLN A 128 1.70 -5.44 -1.22
C GLN A 128 1.39 -6.81 -0.63
N ARG A 129 0.77 -6.84 0.57
CA ARG A 129 0.37 -8.09 1.22
C ARG A 129 -0.69 -8.82 0.40
N ALA A 130 -1.64 -8.09 -0.18
CA ALA A 130 -2.59 -8.63 -1.14
C ALA A 130 -1.87 -9.30 -2.33
N ASN A 131 -0.92 -8.62 -2.98
CA ASN A 131 -0.13 -9.24 -4.06
C ASN A 131 0.56 -10.54 -3.62
N LEU A 132 1.23 -10.53 -2.47
CA LEU A 132 1.96 -11.71 -1.99
C LEU A 132 1.01 -12.87 -1.69
N VAL A 133 -0.12 -12.59 -1.04
CA VAL A 133 -1.17 -13.59 -0.76
C VAL A 133 -1.74 -14.15 -2.06
N PHE A 134 -2.21 -13.29 -2.97
CA PHE A 134 -2.80 -13.72 -4.23
C PHE A 134 -1.81 -14.47 -5.13
N SER A 135 -0.56 -14.04 -5.18
CA SER A 135 0.48 -14.72 -5.95
C SER A 135 0.75 -16.13 -5.40
N ASN A 136 0.84 -16.30 -4.06
CA ASN A 136 0.98 -17.61 -3.44
C ASN A 136 -0.25 -18.50 -3.67
N CYS A 137 -1.44 -17.92 -3.62
CA CYS A 137 -2.70 -18.63 -3.83
C CYS A 137 -2.88 -19.09 -5.29
N LEU A 138 -2.59 -18.21 -6.26
CA LEU A 138 -2.68 -18.55 -7.70
C LEU A 138 -1.62 -19.55 -8.14
N ALA A 139 -0.42 -19.52 -7.55
CA ALA A 139 0.63 -20.50 -7.82
C ALA A 139 0.27 -21.92 -7.36
N GLN A 140 -0.68 -22.06 -6.42
CA GLN A 140 -1.17 -23.37 -5.97
C GLN A 140 -2.27 -23.93 -6.86
N CYS A 141 -2.89 -23.11 -7.72
CA CYS A 141 -3.95 -23.57 -8.60
C CYS A 141 -3.38 -24.56 -9.63
N PRO A 142 -3.98 -25.76 -9.76
CA PRO A 142 -3.64 -26.65 -10.85
C PRO A 142 -3.85 -25.94 -12.19
N ASP A 143 -2.96 -26.19 -13.15
CA ASP A 143 -3.16 -25.69 -14.50
C ASP A 143 -4.39 -26.39 -15.09
N PRO A 144 -5.43 -25.62 -15.51
CA PRO A 144 -6.65 -26.19 -16.06
C PRO A 144 -6.43 -27.05 -17.31
N SER A 145 -5.27 -26.93 -17.95
CA SER A 145 -4.90 -27.72 -19.13
C SER A 145 -4.28 -29.08 -18.83
N THR A 146 -3.77 -29.32 -17.60
CA THR A 146 -3.00 -30.53 -17.30
C THR A 146 -3.73 -31.50 -16.36
N GLU A 147 -4.41 -31.03 -15.31
CA GLU A 147 -5.14 -31.92 -14.38
C GLU A 147 -6.34 -31.25 -13.69
N LYS A 148 -7.43 -32.01 -13.46
CA LYS A 148 -8.49 -31.59 -12.54
C LYS A 148 -7.96 -31.70 -11.11
N PRO A 149 -8.14 -30.69 -10.23
CA PRO A 149 -7.73 -30.79 -8.84
C PRO A 149 -8.33 -32.04 -8.18
N PRO A 150 -7.56 -32.77 -7.35
CA PRO A 150 -8.12 -33.86 -6.57
C PRO A 150 -9.28 -33.35 -5.70
N ARG A 151 -10.29 -34.20 -5.45
CA ARG A 151 -11.51 -33.82 -4.70
C ARG A 151 -11.23 -33.27 -3.29
N SER A 152 -10.06 -33.55 -2.73
CA SER A 152 -9.61 -33.09 -1.41
C SER A 152 -8.70 -31.86 -1.45
N TRP A 153 -8.42 -31.29 -2.64
CA TRP A 153 -7.58 -30.11 -2.75
C TRP A 153 -8.24 -28.92 -2.05
N LYS A 154 -7.48 -28.29 -1.16
CA LYS A 154 -7.85 -27.04 -0.49
C LYS A 154 -6.72 -26.05 -0.67
N ILE A 155 -7.08 -24.80 -0.88
CA ILE A 155 -6.09 -23.74 -0.95
C ILE A 155 -5.44 -23.56 0.42
N LYS A 156 -4.11 -23.42 0.45
CA LYS A 156 -3.40 -23.05 1.66
C LYS A 156 -3.11 -21.55 1.61
N VAL A 157 -3.92 -20.78 2.33
CA VAL A 157 -3.71 -19.33 2.46
C VAL A 157 -2.52 -19.09 3.40
N PRO A 158 -1.52 -18.27 3.00
CA PRO A 158 -0.40 -17.93 3.86
C PRO A 158 -0.84 -17.03 5.01
N SER A 159 -0.29 -17.26 6.20
CA SER A 159 -0.61 -16.45 7.39
C SER A 159 0.06 -15.06 7.34
N PRO A 160 -0.41 -14.08 8.12
CA PRO A 160 0.23 -12.77 8.26
C PRO A 160 1.73 -12.86 8.59
N GLU A 161 2.14 -13.82 9.42
CA GLU A 161 3.54 -14.02 9.80
C GLU A 161 4.37 -14.46 8.60
N MET A 162 3.87 -15.41 7.80
CA MET A 162 4.56 -15.89 6.59
C MET A 162 4.74 -14.77 5.56
N ILE A 163 3.72 -13.92 5.39
CA ILE A 163 3.76 -12.79 4.46
C ILE A 163 4.71 -11.70 4.96
N SER A 164 4.72 -11.40 6.26
CA SER A 164 5.57 -10.35 6.84
C SER A 164 7.07 -10.55 6.58
N LEU A 165 7.51 -11.82 6.49
CA LEU A 165 8.89 -12.16 6.14
C LEU A 165 9.26 -11.76 4.71
N GLN A 166 8.29 -11.79 3.79
CA GLN A 166 8.45 -11.46 2.38
C GLN A 166 8.25 -9.97 2.08
N GLU A 167 7.72 -9.20 3.04
CA GLU A 167 7.47 -7.78 2.87
C GLU A 167 8.77 -6.97 2.68
N ARG A 168 8.67 -6.02 1.76
CA ARG A 168 9.69 -4.99 1.49
C ARG A 168 9.25 -3.71 2.17
N VAL A 169 10.14 -3.10 2.96
CA VAL A 169 9.84 -1.82 3.64
C VAL A 169 9.61 -0.70 2.62
N PHE A 170 10.39 -0.73 1.54
CA PHE A 170 10.29 0.19 0.42
C PHE A 170 9.69 -0.56 -0.77
N GLU A 171 8.45 -0.24 -1.09
CA GLU A 171 7.76 -0.74 -2.28
C GLU A 171 7.04 0.42 -2.94
N ARG A 172 7.03 0.44 -4.27
CA ARG A 172 6.38 1.52 -5.02
C ARG A 172 4.87 1.37 -4.91
N ASP A 173 4.18 2.46 -4.57
CA ASP A 173 2.73 2.45 -4.43
C ASP A 173 2.05 1.97 -5.73
N GLY A 174 1.04 1.12 -5.56
CA GLY A 174 0.24 0.58 -6.67
C GLY A 174 0.92 -0.55 -7.44
N VAL A 175 2.17 -0.92 -7.20
CA VAL A 175 2.83 -1.96 -8.02
C VAL A 175 2.12 -3.31 -7.93
N LEU A 176 1.94 -3.98 -9.07
CA LEU A 176 1.55 -5.38 -9.18
C LEU A 176 2.81 -6.19 -9.43
N ARG A 177 3.20 -7.03 -8.47
CA ARG A 177 4.45 -7.79 -8.50
C ARG A 177 4.18 -9.27 -8.30
N GLU A 178 4.76 -10.09 -9.16
CA GLU A 178 4.70 -11.55 -9.06
C GLU A 178 5.69 -12.09 -8.01
N SER A 179 5.50 -13.35 -7.58
CA SER A 179 6.36 -14.06 -6.62
C SER A 179 7.83 -14.13 -7.03
N ASN A 180 8.15 -14.20 -8.32
CA ASN A 180 9.52 -14.16 -8.84
C ASN A 180 10.17 -12.76 -8.76
N GLY A 181 9.42 -11.74 -8.35
CA GLY A 181 9.87 -10.36 -8.24
C GLY A 181 9.63 -9.50 -9.49
N ALA A 182 9.11 -10.06 -10.59
CA ALA A 182 8.78 -9.32 -11.81
C ALA A 182 7.66 -8.31 -11.57
N VAL A 183 7.79 -7.12 -12.16
CA VAL A 183 6.76 -6.08 -12.12
C VAL A 183 5.82 -6.27 -13.31
N LEU A 184 4.58 -6.63 -13.04
CA LEU A 184 3.56 -6.86 -14.06
C LEU A 184 2.92 -5.54 -14.51
N GLY A 185 2.76 -4.59 -13.59
CA GLY A 185 2.19 -3.26 -13.87
C GLY A 185 1.91 -2.48 -12.60
N TYR A 186 1.02 -1.49 -12.71
CA TYR A 186 0.60 -0.66 -11.58
C TYR A 186 -0.92 -0.63 -11.49
N CYS A 187 -1.49 -0.57 -10.29
CA CYS A 187 -2.92 -0.53 -10.04
C CYS A 187 -3.27 0.66 -9.15
N GLN A 188 -4.32 1.39 -9.54
CA GLN A 188 -4.89 2.49 -8.78
C GLN A 188 -6.35 2.19 -8.44
N LEU A 189 -6.64 2.15 -7.14
CA LEU A 189 -8.00 2.00 -6.63
C LEU A 189 -8.65 3.34 -6.36
N GLY A 190 -9.98 3.38 -6.54
CA GLY A 190 -10.81 4.54 -6.23
C GLY A 190 -10.63 5.68 -7.22
N VAL A 191 -10.21 5.41 -8.46
CA VAL A 191 -10.10 6.47 -9.47
C VAL A 191 -11.49 6.89 -9.95
N SER A 192 -11.60 8.14 -10.38
CA SER A 192 -12.85 8.64 -10.98
C SER A 192 -13.14 7.95 -12.31
N LEU A 193 -14.43 7.78 -12.65
CA LEU A 193 -14.83 7.29 -13.98
C LEU A 193 -14.29 8.18 -15.11
N HIS A 194 -14.15 9.49 -14.85
CA HIS A 194 -13.51 10.43 -15.76
C HIS A 194 -12.04 10.10 -16.06
N THR A 195 -11.31 9.53 -15.10
CA THR A 195 -9.93 9.04 -15.34
C THR A 195 -9.92 7.89 -16.34
N VAL A 196 -10.90 6.99 -16.25
CA VAL A 196 -11.08 5.89 -17.20
C VAL A 196 -11.48 6.43 -18.57
N LEU A 197 -12.44 7.34 -18.63
CA LEU A 197 -12.89 8.00 -19.88
C LEU A 197 -11.73 8.61 -20.69
N LYS A 198 -10.78 9.28 -20.01
CA LYS A 198 -9.59 9.86 -20.65
C LYS A 198 -8.70 8.85 -21.38
N SER A 199 -8.79 7.57 -21.05
CA SER A 199 -8.01 6.53 -21.71
C SER A 199 -8.63 6.05 -23.02
N PHE A 200 -9.91 6.36 -23.30
CA PHE A 200 -10.60 5.97 -24.53
C PHE A 200 -10.38 6.96 -25.70
N GLY A 201 -9.77 8.13 -25.46
CA GLY A 201 -9.43 9.10 -26.50
C GLY A 201 -9.55 10.55 -26.05
N PRO A 202 -9.16 11.51 -26.90
CA PRO A 202 -9.27 12.94 -26.61
C PRO A 202 -10.73 13.35 -26.41
N SER A 203 -10.96 14.22 -25.43
CA SER A 203 -12.26 14.84 -25.20
C SER A 203 -12.50 15.98 -26.20
N HIS A 204 -13.74 16.19 -26.63
CA HIS A 204 -14.11 17.43 -27.32
C HIS A 204 -13.85 18.64 -26.39
N ALA A 205 -13.21 19.68 -26.93
CA ALA A 205 -12.75 20.86 -26.17
C ALA A 205 -13.90 21.71 -25.60
N SER A 206 -15.10 21.64 -26.17
CA SER A 206 -16.26 22.46 -25.77
C SER A 206 -17.29 21.73 -24.89
N THR A 207 -17.40 20.41 -25.00
CA THR A 207 -18.46 19.61 -24.34
C THR A 207 -17.95 18.64 -23.30
N SER A 208 -16.63 18.48 -23.17
CA SER A 208 -16.01 17.40 -22.38
C SER A 208 -16.47 15.97 -22.78
N SER A 209 -17.11 15.81 -23.94
CA SER A 209 -17.63 14.51 -24.40
C SER A 209 -16.53 13.70 -25.07
N HIS A 210 -16.39 12.44 -24.65
CA HIS A 210 -15.53 11.47 -25.31
C HIS A 210 -16.31 10.81 -26.46
N MET A 211 -15.73 10.80 -27.67
CA MET A 211 -16.24 9.96 -28.76
C MET A 211 -15.88 8.52 -28.41
N ASP A 212 -16.83 7.80 -27.85
CA ASP A 212 -16.69 6.38 -27.58
C ASP A 212 -17.58 5.59 -28.54
N ASP A 213 -16.96 4.64 -29.25
CA ASP A 213 -17.58 3.75 -30.23
C ASP A 213 -18.42 2.64 -29.56
N GLY A 214 -19.08 2.97 -28.44
CA GLY A 214 -19.83 2.06 -27.59
C GLY A 214 -19.00 1.17 -26.64
N ASN A 215 -17.67 1.34 -26.57
CA ASN A 215 -16.81 0.49 -25.73
C ASN A 215 -17.01 0.74 -24.23
N ILE A 216 -17.35 1.96 -23.84
CA ILE A 216 -17.70 2.30 -22.47
C ILE A 216 -19.01 1.64 -22.07
N ARG A 217 -19.97 1.55 -22.99
CA ARG A 217 -21.24 0.88 -22.72
C ARG A 217 -20.98 -0.60 -22.48
N LYS A 218 -20.18 -1.24 -23.34
CA LYS A 218 -19.71 -2.61 -23.14
C LYS A 218 -18.97 -2.78 -21.81
N LEU A 219 -18.12 -1.83 -21.42
CA LEU A 219 -17.40 -1.87 -20.14
C LEU A 219 -18.35 -1.78 -18.94
N LEU A 220 -19.33 -0.86 -18.99
CA LEU A 220 -20.32 -0.69 -17.92
C LEU A 220 -21.26 -1.88 -17.83
N GLU A 221 -21.66 -2.46 -18.97
CA GLU A 221 -22.43 -3.71 -19.05
C GLU A 221 -21.63 -4.88 -18.46
N LEU A 222 -20.34 -5.00 -18.81
CA LEU A 222 -19.45 -6.07 -18.30
C LEU A 222 -19.35 -6.05 -16.77
N PHE A 223 -19.35 -4.87 -16.15
CA PHE A 223 -19.24 -4.69 -14.70
C PHE A 223 -20.56 -4.25 -14.05
N HIS A 224 -21.71 -4.48 -14.70
CA HIS A 224 -23.00 -4.02 -14.19
C HIS A 224 -23.30 -4.57 -12.79
N ASP A 225 -23.10 -5.87 -12.59
CA ASP A 225 -23.40 -6.58 -11.33
C ASP A 225 -22.29 -6.50 -10.27
N ASP A 226 -21.09 -6.01 -10.62
CA ASP A 226 -19.99 -5.92 -9.66
C ASP A 226 -20.01 -4.59 -8.91
N ALA A 227 -19.46 -4.56 -7.69
CA ALA A 227 -19.30 -3.32 -6.92
C ALA A 227 -18.09 -2.44 -7.37
N TYR A 228 -17.45 -2.76 -8.49
CA TYR A 228 -16.34 -2.02 -9.07
C TYR A 228 -16.31 -2.15 -10.60
N ILE A 229 -15.55 -1.29 -11.26
CA ILE A 229 -15.22 -1.36 -12.69
C ILE A 229 -13.70 -1.37 -12.81
N LEU A 230 -13.15 -2.31 -13.58
CA LEU A 230 -11.71 -2.40 -13.85
C LEU A 230 -11.44 -2.06 -15.31
N TRP A 231 -10.46 -1.19 -15.55
CA TRP A 231 -9.95 -0.86 -16.87
C TRP A 231 -8.42 -0.98 -16.92
N TYR A 232 -7.86 -1.37 -18.07
CA TYR A 232 -6.41 -1.42 -18.27
C TYR A 232 -5.97 -0.30 -19.22
N ASP A 233 -5.36 0.75 -18.67
CA ASP A 233 -4.70 1.82 -19.41
C ASP A 233 -3.30 1.36 -19.85
N ARG A 234 -3.25 0.85 -21.08
CA ARG A 234 -2.03 0.35 -21.72
C ARG A 234 -0.94 1.40 -21.83
N ALA A 235 -1.28 2.66 -22.11
CA ALA A 235 -0.28 3.71 -22.34
C ALA A 235 0.60 3.94 -21.10
N ARG A 236 0.03 3.68 -19.91
CA ARG A 236 0.71 3.84 -18.62
C ARG A 236 1.06 2.51 -17.95
N ASN A 237 0.75 1.37 -18.57
CA ASN A 237 0.73 0.05 -17.94
C ASN A 237 0.05 0.10 -16.55
N MET A 238 -1.18 0.64 -16.54
CA MET A 238 -1.90 1.00 -15.32
C MET A 238 -3.31 0.39 -15.32
N TYR A 239 -3.62 -0.36 -14.28
CA TYR A 239 -4.93 -0.90 -13.97
C TYR A 239 -5.70 0.13 -13.14
N LEU A 240 -6.82 0.59 -13.67
CA LEU A 240 -7.66 1.64 -13.10
C LEU A 240 -8.93 1.00 -12.55
N VAL A 241 -9.11 1.07 -11.23
CA VAL A 241 -10.28 0.54 -10.54
C VAL A 241 -11.16 1.70 -10.07
N VAL A 242 -12.37 1.77 -10.62
CA VAL A 242 -13.44 2.65 -10.16
C VAL A 242 -14.30 1.88 -9.17
N LEU A 243 -14.48 2.40 -7.96
CA LEU A 243 -15.30 1.77 -6.93
C LEU A 243 -16.73 2.31 -7.01
N LYS A 244 -17.73 1.43 -6.90
CA LYS A 244 -19.13 1.85 -6.82
C LYS A 244 -19.49 2.30 -5.39
N HIS A 245 -20.54 3.09 -5.26
CA HIS A 245 -21.02 3.54 -3.95
C HIS A 245 -21.42 2.36 -3.05
N GLY A 246 -21.14 2.46 -1.75
CA GLY A 246 -21.51 1.44 -0.77
C GLY A 246 -20.69 0.15 -0.79
N CYS A 247 -19.57 0.09 -1.53
CA CYS A 247 -18.73 -1.11 -1.58
C CYS A 247 -18.03 -1.40 -0.25
N SER A 248 -17.99 -2.67 0.15
CA SER A 248 -17.27 -3.14 1.33
C SER A 248 -15.75 -3.21 1.07
N PRO A 249 -14.92 -3.18 2.12
CA PRO A 249 -13.48 -3.44 2.04
C PRO A 249 -13.08 -4.72 1.30
N THR A 250 -13.87 -5.78 1.41
CA THR A 250 -13.69 -7.03 0.66
C THR A 250 -13.76 -6.83 -0.86
N VAL A 251 -14.56 -5.88 -1.35
CA VAL A 251 -14.60 -5.49 -2.77
C VAL A 251 -13.27 -4.86 -3.18
N HIS A 252 -12.60 -4.09 -2.32
CA HIS A 252 -11.29 -3.51 -2.64
C HIS A 252 -10.25 -4.61 -2.85
N VAL A 253 -10.26 -5.62 -1.98
CA VAL A 253 -9.40 -6.81 -2.07
C VAL A 253 -9.71 -7.60 -3.36
N ARG A 254 -11.00 -7.80 -3.68
CA ARG A 254 -11.45 -8.45 -4.93
C ARG A 254 -11.00 -7.70 -6.18
N ALA A 255 -11.18 -6.38 -6.21
CA ALA A 255 -10.80 -5.56 -7.36
C ALA A 255 -9.28 -5.54 -7.56
N TRP A 256 -8.51 -5.54 -6.48
CA TRP A 256 -7.05 -5.71 -6.52
C TRP A 256 -6.66 -7.09 -7.06
N ALA A 257 -7.32 -8.15 -6.60
CA ALA A 257 -7.12 -9.52 -7.11
C ALA A 257 -7.41 -9.63 -8.60
N HIS A 258 -8.48 -8.97 -9.07
CA HIS A 258 -8.82 -8.92 -10.49
C HIS A 258 -7.72 -8.24 -11.29
N ALA A 259 -7.27 -7.06 -10.87
CA ALA A 259 -6.16 -6.36 -11.52
C ALA A 259 -4.88 -7.22 -11.55
N PHE A 260 -4.55 -7.88 -10.44
CA PHE A 260 -3.40 -8.79 -10.36
C PHE A 260 -3.53 -9.97 -11.32
N MET A 261 -4.68 -10.65 -11.35
CA MET A 261 -4.93 -11.79 -12.24
C MET A 261 -4.91 -11.36 -13.72
N THR A 262 -5.48 -10.20 -14.03
CA THR A 262 -5.40 -9.62 -15.38
C THR A 262 -3.96 -9.33 -15.76
N ALA A 263 -3.15 -8.78 -14.86
CA ALA A 263 -1.74 -8.51 -15.11
C ALA A 263 -0.90 -9.78 -15.28
N ALA A 264 -1.11 -10.81 -14.45
CA ALA A 264 -0.41 -12.09 -14.54
C ALA A 264 -0.80 -12.87 -15.81
N THR A 265 -2.05 -12.73 -16.27
CA THR A 265 -2.50 -13.36 -17.53
C THR A 265 -2.04 -12.57 -18.76
N ALA A 266 -1.73 -11.28 -18.60
CA ALA A 266 -1.38 -10.39 -19.70
C ALA A 266 -0.02 -10.70 -20.35
N GLU A 267 0.80 -11.58 -19.78
CA GLU A 267 2.09 -12.00 -20.38
C GLU A 267 1.95 -12.77 -21.71
N ALA A 268 0.74 -13.13 -22.16
CA ALA A 268 0.58 -13.95 -23.37
C ALA A 268 -0.02 -13.27 -24.62
N GLN A 269 -0.46 -12.00 -24.61
CA GLN A 269 -1.02 -11.41 -25.85
C GLN A 269 -1.04 -9.88 -25.89
N ALA A 270 0.02 -9.32 -26.47
CA ALA A 270 -0.04 -8.06 -27.18
C ALA A 270 -1.07 -8.16 -28.34
N ARG A 271 -2.32 -7.76 -28.09
CA ARG A 271 -3.29 -7.43 -29.16
C ARG A 271 -3.77 -6.00 -28.97
N SER A 272 -3.88 -5.31 -30.10
CA SER A 272 -3.75 -3.86 -30.25
C SER A 272 -5.03 -3.05 -30.03
N SER A 273 -6.15 -3.68 -29.67
CA SER A 273 -7.48 -3.04 -29.69
C SER A 273 -8.18 -3.00 -28.33
N THR A 274 -9.02 -1.99 -28.12
CA THR A 274 -9.95 -1.86 -26.97
C THR A 274 -10.82 -3.10 -26.78
N GLU A 275 -11.32 -3.71 -27.87
CA GLU A 275 -12.09 -4.96 -27.86
C GLU A 275 -11.30 -6.11 -27.22
N SER A 276 -10.00 -6.21 -27.48
CA SER A 276 -9.16 -7.24 -26.89
C SER A 276 -8.94 -7.05 -25.38
N ILE A 277 -8.89 -5.80 -24.91
CA ILE A 277 -8.83 -5.47 -23.48
C ILE A 277 -10.14 -5.88 -22.80
N LEU A 278 -11.30 -5.55 -23.39
CA LEU A 278 -12.60 -5.94 -22.86
C LEU A 278 -12.74 -7.46 -22.74
N ARG A 279 -12.33 -8.22 -23.78
CA ARG A 279 -12.31 -9.69 -23.74
C ARG A 279 -11.37 -10.22 -22.66
N LEU A 280 -10.20 -9.62 -22.49
CA LEU A 280 -9.27 -10.02 -21.42
C LEU A 280 -9.88 -9.79 -20.03
N LEU A 281 -10.53 -8.65 -19.83
CA LEU A 281 -11.21 -8.32 -18.57
C LEU A 281 -12.36 -9.29 -18.28
N GLU A 282 -13.14 -9.65 -19.30
CA GLU A 282 -14.22 -10.65 -19.21
C GLU A 282 -13.69 -12.03 -18.83
N VAL A 283 -12.68 -12.54 -19.54
CA VAL A 283 -12.07 -13.85 -19.26
C VAL A 283 -11.48 -13.89 -17.85
N THR A 284 -10.76 -12.85 -17.45
CA THR A 284 -10.14 -12.78 -16.12
C THR A 284 -11.16 -12.57 -15.01
N LYS A 285 -12.28 -11.89 -15.28
CA LYS A 285 -13.41 -11.78 -14.34
C LYS A 285 -14.04 -13.15 -14.07
N VAL A 286 -14.33 -13.91 -15.12
CA VAL A 286 -14.89 -15.26 -15.00
C VAL A 286 -13.94 -16.17 -14.22
N ARG A 287 -12.65 -16.18 -14.59
CA ARG A 287 -11.62 -16.96 -13.90
C ARG A 287 -11.48 -16.58 -12.43
N LEU A 288 -11.51 -15.29 -12.11
CA LEU A 288 -11.47 -14.82 -10.73
C LEU A 288 -12.69 -15.30 -9.95
N ASN A 289 -13.90 -15.19 -10.52
CA ASN A 289 -15.12 -15.62 -9.86
C ASN A 289 -15.13 -17.12 -9.57
N GLU A 290 -14.68 -17.93 -10.53
CA GLU A 290 -14.52 -19.36 -10.34
C GLU A 290 -13.47 -19.67 -9.27
N PHE A 291 -12.31 -19.01 -9.32
CA PHE A 291 -11.25 -19.16 -8.33
C PHE A 291 -11.74 -18.82 -6.91
N LEU A 292 -12.36 -17.65 -6.71
CA LEU A 292 -12.86 -17.22 -5.41
C LEU A 292 -13.95 -18.17 -4.88
N LYS A 293 -14.82 -18.68 -5.75
CA LYS A 293 -15.90 -19.60 -5.38
C LYS A 293 -15.38 -21.00 -5.03
N THR A 294 -14.43 -21.52 -5.80
CA THR A 294 -13.90 -22.88 -5.61
C THR A 294 -13.00 -22.99 -4.39
N THR A 295 -12.31 -21.90 -4.04
CA THR A 295 -11.37 -21.85 -2.93
C THR A 295 -11.97 -21.32 -1.63
N ASP A 296 -13.16 -20.73 -1.70
CA ASP A 296 -13.76 -19.96 -0.60
C ASP A 296 -12.77 -18.97 0.04
N LEU A 297 -12.03 -18.26 -0.82
CA LEU A 297 -10.80 -17.58 -0.42
C LEU A 297 -10.99 -16.58 0.72
N PHE A 298 -12.09 -15.83 0.75
CA PHE A 298 -12.31 -14.82 1.77
C PHE A 298 -12.50 -15.45 3.16
N SER A 299 -13.24 -16.55 3.25
CA SER A 299 -13.37 -17.32 4.49
C SER A 299 -12.02 -17.92 4.91
N GLU A 300 -11.25 -18.46 3.96
CA GLU A 300 -9.91 -18.99 4.25
C GLU A 300 -8.90 -17.89 4.65
N LEU A 301 -9.06 -16.66 4.16
CA LEU A 301 -8.28 -15.49 4.60
C LEU A 301 -8.58 -15.15 6.06
N GLU A 302 -9.86 -15.09 6.44
CA GLU A 302 -10.27 -14.86 7.82
C GLU A 302 -9.78 -15.98 8.76
N ASN A 303 -9.92 -17.24 8.34
CA ASN A 303 -9.42 -18.40 9.08
C ASN A 303 -7.89 -18.37 9.25
N ALA A 304 -7.16 -17.84 8.27
CA ALA A 304 -5.71 -17.63 8.35
C ALA A 304 -5.30 -16.41 9.18
N GLY A 305 -6.26 -15.63 9.70
CA GLY A 305 -6.04 -14.49 10.59
C GLY A 305 -5.91 -13.13 9.90
N TRP A 306 -6.34 -13.01 8.64
CA TRP A 306 -6.39 -11.74 7.92
C TRP A 306 -7.60 -10.91 8.33
N ASP A 307 -7.40 -9.61 8.52
CA ASP A 307 -8.45 -8.63 8.73
C ASP A 307 -8.91 -8.07 7.38
N LEU A 308 -10.14 -8.44 7.00
CA LEU A 308 -10.81 -8.01 5.77
C LEU A 308 -11.75 -6.81 5.98
N GLU A 309 -12.00 -6.41 7.22
CA GLU A 309 -12.87 -5.27 7.57
C GLU A 309 -12.12 -3.95 7.45
N THR A 310 -10.80 -3.96 7.67
CA THR A 310 -9.98 -2.77 7.43
C THR A 310 -9.67 -2.62 5.93
N GLY A 311 -10.21 -1.58 5.29
CA GLY A 311 -10.01 -1.24 3.87
C GLY A 311 -8.62 -0.76 3.46
N ALA A 312 -7.55 -1.41 3.92
CA ALA A 312 -6.15 -0.96 3.75
C ALA A 312 -5.59 -1.07 2.31
N VAL A 313 -6.31 -1.67 1.37
CA VAL A 313 -5.96 -1.69 -0.06
C VAL A 313 -6.21 -0.33 -0.72
N GLU A 314 -7.21 0.41 -0.24
CA GLU A 314 -7.48 1.79 -0.68
C GLU A 314 -6.64 2.77 0.16
N THR A 315 -5.57 3.29 -0.43
CA THR A 315 -4.64 4.20 0.28
C THR A 315 -5.06 5.67 0.23
N ARG A 316 -6.08 6.01 -0.55
CA ARG A 316 -6.60 7.39 -0.71
C ARG A 316 -8.11 7.32 -0.87
N SER A 317 -8.83 8.23 -0.23
CA SER A 317 -10.27 8.38 -0.46
C SER A 317 -10.54 8.68 -1.93
N GLY A 318 -11.13 7.72 -2.63
CA GLY A 318 -11.45 7.80 -4.04
C GLY A 318 -12.86 8.30 -4.33
N THR A 319 -13.10 8.74 -5.57
CA THR A 319 -14.46 9.04 -6.04
C THR A 319 -15.26 7.74 -6.15
N ARG A 320 -16.50 7.74 -5.67
CA ARG A 320 -17.43 6.62 -5.84
C ARG A 320 -18.37 6.90 -7.00
N CYS A 321 -18.57 5.90 -7.86
CA CYS A 321 -19.55 5.97 -8.94
C CYS A 321 -20.91 5.43 -8.47
N GLN A 322 -21.99 6.13 -8.80
CA GLN A 322 -23.35 5.61 -8.66
C GLN A 322 -23.97 5.60 -10.05
N LEU A 323 -24.27 4.41 -10.56
CA LEU A 323 -25.05 4.26 -11.77
C LEU A 323 -26.52 4.45 -11.36
N LYS A 324 -27.26 5.31 -12.06
CA LYS A 324 -28.71 5.39 -11.88
C LYS A 324 -29.31 4.14 -12.51
N GLU A 325 -30.10 3.40 -11.74
CA GLU A 325 -31.02 2.41 -12.30
C GLU A 325 -32.13 3.21 -13.01
N GLU A 326 -32.37 2.87 -14.29
CA GLU A 326 -33.47 3.44 -15.10
C GLU A 326 -34.81 2.80 -14.74
#